data_AF-A0A2W5Z3Z7-F1
#
_entry.id   AF-A0A2W5Z3Z7-F1
#
_cell.length_a   1.000
_cell.length_b   1.000
_cell.length_c   1.000
_cell.angle_alpha   90.00
_cell.angle_beta   90.00
_cell.angle_gamma   90.00
#
_symmetry.space_group_name_H-M   'P 1'
#
loop_
_entity.id
_entity.type
_entity.pdbx_description
1 polymer ?
#
loop_
_entity_poly.entity_id
_entity_poly.type
_entity_poly.pdbx_seq_one_letter_code
_entity_poly.pdbx_strand_id
1 'polypeptide(L)'
;MTTPASRVIDRDSQNLPIPLGGMAPVRIRRRRLRRTSHLPLSTMVLAVGALCGVAGLLVLFAPQTVAVSLFGDRLQVGGMALREVSPPSAPLRRFAGDASYVLAERGHGTARAAAAWTSAGVQSHGLCTLQPQGQLLVEECSFVIGVQHLTSVDILDPASGSAWQRTYSDGTRVTIAVAPNGAAAPIPFPVGR
;
A
#
# COMPACT_ATOMS: atom_id res chain seq x y z
N MET A 1 -111.53 26.58 -34.99
CA MET A 1 -111.07 27.81 -34.32
C MET A 1 -109.62 27.60 -33.97
N THR A 2 -108.69 27.94 -34.87
CA THR A 2 -108.03 29.25 -35.13
C THR A 2 -106.63 29.30 -34.51
N THR A 3 -105.64 29.31 -35.39
CA THR A 3 -104.20 29.59 -35.21
C THR A 3 -103.98 30.99 -34.59
N PRO A 4 -102.81 31.26 -33.97
CA PRO A 4 -101.69 31.87 -34.73
C PRO A 4 -100.31 31.30 -34.32
N ALA A 5 -99.45 30.87 -35.25
CA ALA A 5 -98.58 31.67 -36.13
C ALA A 5 -97.49 32.48 -35.40
N SER A 6 -96.42 31.81 -34.94
CA SER A 6 -95.13 32.46 -34.66
C SER A 6 -94.19 32.27 -35.85
N ARG A 7 -93.82 33.38 -36.48
CA ARG A 7 -92.97 33.45 -37.68
C ARG A 7 -91.58 32.86 -37.42
N VAL A 8 -91.20 31.90 -38.25
CA VAL A 8 -89.83 31.41 -38.43
C VAL A 8 -89.04 32.51 -39.15
N ILE A 9 -87.94 32.95 -38.54
CA ILE A 9 -86.97 33.84 -39.18
C ILE A 9 -86.08 32.96 -40.05
N ASP A 10 -86.35 32.99 -41.35
CA ASP A 10 -85.50 32.39 -42.37
C ASP A 10 -84.21 33.22 -42.46
N ARG A 11 -83.07 32.56 -42.19
CA ARG A 11 -81.74 33.18 -42.33
C ARG A 11 -81.13 32.64 -43.61
N ASP A 12 -81.36 33.38 -44.68
CA ASP A 12 -80.68 33.15 -45.95
C ASP A 12 -79.16 33.12 -45.76
N SER A 13 -78.55 32.04 -46.24
CA SER A 13 -77.13 31.76 -46.20
C SER A 13 -76.36 32.72 -47.11
N GLN A 14 -75.66 33.68 -46.51
CA GLN A 14 -74.65 34.48 -47.22
C GLN A 14 -73.40 33.63 -47.47
N ASN A 15 -73.28 33.12 -48.70
CA ASN A 15 -72.07 32.47 -49.21
C ASN A 15 -70.99 33.52 -49.51
N LEU A 16 -69.96 33.60 -48.67
CA LEU A 16 -68.74 34.34 -48.96
C LEU A 16 -67.69 33.38 -49.55
N PRO A 17 -67.09 33.68 -50.72
CA PRO A 17 -66.00 32.88 -51.26
C PRO A 17 -64.71 33.10 -50.45
N ILE A 18 -64.27 32.08 -49.73
CA ILE A 18 -62.95 32.05 -49.08
C ILE A 18 -61.93 31.57 -50.12
N PRO A 19 -60.91 32.37 -50.49
CA PRO A 19 -59.86 31.92 -51.40
C PRO A 19 -58.96 30.88 -50.70
N LEU A 20 -58.97 29.64 -51.18
CA LEU A 20 -58.01 28.60 -50.80
C LEU A 20 -56.66 28.88 -51.50
N GLY A 21 -55.91 29.84 -50.97
CA GLY A 21 -54.56 30.14 -51.39
C GLY A 21 -53.53 29.31 -50.62
N GLY A 22 -52.81 28.44 -51.32
CA GLY A 22 -51.43 28.06 -50.98
C GLY A 22 -51.23 27.10 -49.81
N MET A 23 -51.43 25.80 -50.03
CA MET A 23 -50.82 24.76 -49.18
C MET A 23 -49.70 24.06 -49.94
N ALA A 24 -48.46 24.54 -49.73
CA ALA A 24 -47.26 23.80 -50.10
C ALA A 24 -46.93 22.77 -49.00
N PRO A 25 -46.67 21.48 -49.31
CA PRO A 25 -46.37 20.48 -48.30
C PRO A 25 -44.96 20.69 -47.73
N VAL A 26 -44.87 21.04 -46.44
CA VAL A 26 -43.61 21.08 -45.70
C VAL A 26 -43.15 19.65 -45.41
N ARG A 27 -42.14 19.15 -46.14
CA ARG A 27 -41.48 17.87 -45.81
C ARG A 27 -40.55 18.05 -44.61
N ILE A 28 -40.98 17.62 -43.44
CA ILE A 28 -40.15 17.58 -42.23
C ILE A 28 -39.17 16.40 -42.33
N ARG A 29 -37.89 16.71 -42.61
CA ARG A 29 -36.80 15.72 -42.66
C ARG A 29 -36.34 15.38 -41.23
N ARG A 30 -36.82 14.29 -40.64
CA ARG A 30 -36.35 13.82 -39.33
C ARG A 30 -34.88 13.35 -39.43
N ARG A 31 -33.96 14.08 -38.81
CA ARG A 31 -32.56 13.63 -38.59
C ARG A 31 -32.58 12.41 -37.66
N ARG A 32 -32.08 11.26 -38.14
CA ARG A 32 -31.80 10.10 -37.28
C ARG A 32 -30.60 10.46 -36.38
N LEU A 33 -30.84 10.62 -35.08
CA LEU A 33 -29.79 10.71 -34.08
C LEU A 33 -29.04 9.37 -34.03
N ARG A 34 -27.75 9.41 -34.36
CA ARG A 34 -26.81 8.32 -34.16
C ARG A 34 -26.80 7.98 -32.66
N ARG A 35 -27.23 6.77 -32.29
CA ARG A 35 -27.00 6.22 -30.95
C ARG A 35 -25.49 6.10 -30.74
N THR A 36 -24.93 6.95 -29.90
CA THR A 36 -23.61 6.73 -29.31
C THR A 36 -23.72 5.55 -28.35
N SER A 37 -22.96 4.49 -28.64
CA SER A 37 -22.81 3.34 -27.76
C SER A 37 -22.02 3.75 -26.52
N HIS A 38 -22.72 4.19 -25.48
CA HIS A 38 -22.12 4.36 -24.16
C HIS A 38 -21.88 2.96 -23.59
N LEU A 39 -20.62 2.62 -23.30
CA LEU A 39 -20.31 1.43 -22.51
C LEU A 39 -21.05 1.56 -21.16
N PRO A 40 -21.76 0.50 -20.73
CA PRO A 40 -22.51 0.57 -19.48
C PRO A 40 -21.54 0.78 -18.33
N LEU A 41 -21.87 1.71 -17.43
CA LEU A 41 -21.05 2.06 -16.25
C LEU A 41 -20.57 0.83 -15.46
N SER A 42 -21.34 -0.26 -15.50
CA SER A 42 -21.02 -1.55 -14.88
C SER A 42 -19.76 -2.24 -15.42
N THR A 43 -19.45 -2.13 -16.72
CA THR A 43 -18.21 -2.71 -17.27
C THR A 43 -16.98 -1.90 -16.87
N MET A 44 -17.11 -0.58 -16.69
CA MET A 44 -16.03 0.24 -16.14
C MET A 44 -15.76 -0.07 -14.66
N VAL A 45 -16.81 -0.25 -13.84
CA VAL A 45 -16.66 -0.59 -12.41
C VAL A 45 -16.01 -1.98 -12.22
N LEU A 46 -16.42 -2.98 -13.01
CA LEU A 46 -15.82 -4.31 -12.96
C LEU A 46 -14.35 -4.32 -13.39
N ALA A 47 -13.99 -3.56 -14.42
CA ALA A 47 -12.61 -3.44 -14.87
C ALA A 47 -11.72 -2.77 -13.81
N VAL A 48 -12.21 -1.71 -13.16
CA VAL A 48 -11.49 -1.04 -12.06
C VAL A 48 -11.35 -1.98 -10.85
N GLY A 49 -12.42 -2.68 -10.46
CA GLY A 49 -12.37 -3.64 -9.36
C GLY A 49 -11.40 -4.80 -9.62
N ALA A 50 -11.37 -5.33 -10.84
CA ALA A 50 -10.41 -6.36 -11.23
C ALA A 50 -8.96 -5.87 -11.18
N LEU A 51 -8.69 -4.64 -11.66
CA LEU A 51 -7.36 -4.03 -11.60
C LEU A 51 -6.91 -3.79 -10.16
N CYS A 52 -7.78 -3.28 -9.29
CA CYS A 52 -7.49 -3.12 -7.86
C CYS A 52 -7.25 -4.48 -7.17
N GLY A 53 -8.00 -5.52 -7.53
CA GLY A 53 -7.81 -6.87 -7.02
C GLY A 53 -6.44 -7.46 -7.39
N VAL A 54 -6.03 -7.32 -8.66
CA VAL A 54 -4.71 -7.77 -9.13
C VAL A 54 -3.59 -6.96 -8.47
N ALA A 55 -3.75 -5.64 -8.32
CA ALA A 55 -2.78 -4.81 -7.60
C ALA A 55 -2.65 -5.21 -6.12
N GLY A 56 -3.77 -5.51 -5.45
CA GLY A 56 -3.77 -6.00 -4.06
C GLY A 56 -3.06 -7.34 -3.91
N LEU A 57 -3.28 -8.27 -4.85
CA LEU A 57 -2.55 -9.55 -4.90
C LEU A 57 -1.04 -9.35 -5.09
N LEU A 58 -0.62 -8.43 -5.97
CA LEU A 58 0.80 -8.16 -6.19
C LEU A 58 1.49 -7.54 -4.95
N VAL A 59 0.79 -6.69 -4.19
CA VAL A 59 1.32 -6.13 -2.94
C VAL A 59 1.52 -7.20 -1.88
N LEU A 60 0.67 -8.23 -1.83
CA LEU A 60 0.81 -9.33 -0.86
C LEU A 60 2.03 -10.22 -1.12
N PHE A 61 2.48 -10.32 -2.37
CA PHE A 61 3.64 -11.15 -2.75
C PHE A 61 4.94 -10.35 -2.94
N ALA A 62 4.89 -9.02 -2.84
CA ALA A 62 6.09 -8.20 -2.91
C ALA A 62 6.96 -8.46 -1.66
N PRO A 63 8.28 -8.61 -1.82
CA PRO A 63 9.18 -8.76 -0.67
C PRO A 63 9.03 -7.55 0.25
N GLN A 64 8.75 -7.79 1.53
CA GLN A 64 8.70 -6.72 2.52
C GLN A 64 10.11 -6.16 2.70
N THR A 65 10.31 -4.91 2.28
CA THR A 65 11.55 -4.18 2.51
C THR A 65 11.40 -3.34 3.76
N VAL A 66 12.22 -3.65 4.76
CA VAL A 66 12.34 -2.84 5.97
C VAL A 66 13.74 -2.26 5.99
N ALA A 67 13.85 -0.96 6.30
CA ALA A 67 15.14 -0.31 6.41
C ALA A 67 15.67 -0.41 7.84
N VAL A 68 16.95 -0.74 7.99
CA VAL A 68 17.71 -0.63 9.23
C VAL A 68 18.84 0.35 9.02
N SER A 69 19.07 1.19 10.02
CA SER A 69 20.14 2.16 9.95
C SER A 69 20.73 2.47 11.30
N LEU A 70 22.06 2.43 11.37
CA LEU A 70 22.83 2.91 12.49
C LEU A 70 23.60 4.17 12.04
N PHE A 71 23.20 5.32 12.58
CA PHE A 71 23.77 6.64 12.29
C PHE A 71 24.24 7.29 13.59
N GLY A 72 25.54 7.22 13.87
CA GLY A 72 26.08 7.80 15.11
C GLY A 72 25.34 7.28 16.35
N ASP A 73 24.64 8.17 17.05
CA ASP A 73 23.87 7.92 18.27
C ASP A 73 22.44 7.38 18.03
N ARG A 74 22.04 7.09 16.78
CA ARG A 74 20.68 6.67 16.44
C ARG A 74 20.66 5.33 15.73
N LEU A 75 19.74 4.48 16.17
CA LEU A 75 19.40 3.23 15.50
C LEU A 75 17.94 3.30 15.07
N GLN A 76 17.67 3.11 13.79
CA GLN A 76 16.31 2.96 13.27
C GLN A 76 16.12 1.58 12.69
N VAL A 77 14.98 0.94 13.01
CA VAL A 77 14.61 -0.38 12.51
C VAL A 77 13.15 -0.31 12.08
N GLY A 78 12.91 -0.23 10.77
CA GLY A 78 11.58 0.05 10.23
C GLY A 78 11.03 1.37 10.78
N GLY A 79 9.89 1.31 11.45
CA GLY A 79 9.28 2.46 12.12
C GLY A 79 9.80 2.76 13.52
N MET A 80 10.64 1.89 14.10
CA MET A 80 11.17 2.08 15.46
C MET A 80 12.37 3.03 15.45
N ALA A 81 12.38 3.99 16.38
CA ALA A 81 13.47 4.92 16.57
C ALA A 81 14.11 4.74 17.96
N LEU A 82 15.41 4.49 17.98
CA LEU A 82 16.20 4.25 19.18
C LEU A 82 17.35 5.26 19.25
N ARG A 83 17.66 5.72 20.46
CA ARG A 83 18.77 6.62 20.74
C ARG A 83 19.75 5.98 21.71
N GLU A 84 21.03 6.21 21.48
CA GLU A 84 22.09 5.75 22.35
C GLU A 84 21.95 6.43 23.72
N VAL A 85 21.99 5.61 24.78
CA VAL A 85 21.91 6.01 26.20
C VAL A 85 23.15 5.60 26.99
N SER A 86 24.09 4.89 26.35
CA SER A 86 25.39 4.58 26.94
C SER A 86 26.31 5.81 26.95
N PRO A 87 27.15 5.97 27.99
CA PRO A 87 28.29 6.87 27.94
C PRO A 87 29.25 6.49 26.80
N PRO A 88 30.00 7.45 26.21
CA PRO A 88 30.94 7.18 25.12
C PRO A 88 32.05 6.17 25.46
N SER A 89 32.39 6.01 26.74
CA SER A 89 33.42 5.08 27.23
C SER A 89 32.87 3.71 27.61
N ALA A 90 31.58 3.46 27.44
CA ALA A 90 30.98 2.19 27.81
C ALA A 90 31.49 1.07 26.88
N PRO A 91 31.77 -0.13 27.43
CA PRO A 91 32.20 -1.28 26.62
C PRO A 91 31.09 -1.84 25.71
N LEU A 92 29.85 -1.38 25.92
CA LEU A 92 28.66 -1.78 25.21
C LEU A 92 27.86 -0.54 24.86
N ARG A 93 27.38 -0.48 23.63
CA ARG A 93 26.46 0.56 23.17
C ARG A 93 25.05 0.15 23.51
N ARG A 94 24.30 1.00 24.21
CA ARG A 94 22.93 0.73 24.64
C ARG A 94 22.03 1.77 24.03
N PHE A 95 20.92 1.34 23.46
CA PHE A 95 19.95 2.20 22.80
C PHE A 95 18.56 1.97 23.40
N ALA A 96 17.79 3.04 23.55
CA ALA A 96 16.45 3.02 24.11
C ALA A 96 15.50 3.92 23.30
N GLY A 97 14.20 3.64 23.40
CA GLY A 97 13.12 4.31 22.68
C GLY A 97 11.92 3.39 22.61
N ASP A 98 11.43 3.11 21.40
CA ASP A 98 10.33 2.17 21.15
C ASP A 98 10.67 0.71 21.55
N ALA A 99 11.96 0.41 21.69
CA ALA A 99 12.51 -0.86 22.13
C ALA A 99 13.78 -0.61 22.98
N SER A 100 14.36 -1.68 23.51
CA SER A 100 15.71 -1.68 24.06
C SER A 100 16.63 -2.47 23.15
N TYR A 101 17.83 -1.97 22.89
CA TYR A 101 18.84 -2.63 22.05
C TYR A 101 20.22 -2.46 22.68
N VAL A 102 21.02 -3.52 22.64
CA VAL A 102 22.40 -3.51 23.14
C VAL A 102 23.30 -4.08 22.05
N LEU A 103 24.40 -3.40 21.77
CA LEU A 103 25.43 -3.81 20.82
C LEU A 103 26.78 -3.95 21.52
N ALA A 104 27.35 -5.13 21.37
CA ALA A 104 28.69 -5.50 21.79
C ALA A 104 29.53 -5.73 20.53
N GLU A 105 30.28 -4.71 20.09
CA GLU A 105 31.28 -4.90 19.05
C GLU A 105 32.46 -5.68 19.63
N ARG A 106 32.88 -6.70 18.92
CA ARG A 106 34.06 -7.50 19.21
C ARG A 106 35.06 -7.23 18.08
N GLY A 107 36.35 -7.20 18.40
CA GLY A 107 37.39 -6.91 17.40
C GLY A 107 37.23 -7.76 16.13
N HIS A 108 37.80 -7.28 15.03
CA HIS A 108 37.77 -7.96 13.73
C HIS A 108 36.38 -8.11 13.09
N GLY A 109 35.51 -7.11 13.25
CA GLY A 109 34.20 -7.08 12.58
C GLY A 109 33.17 -8.07 13.12
N THR A 110 33.45 -8.70 14.27
CA THR A 110 32.48 -9.54 14.97
C THR A 110 31.61 -8.68 15.88
N ALA A 111 30.35 -9.04 16.07
CA ALA A 111 29.50 -8.33 17.03
C ALA A 111 28.44 -9.25 17.62
N ARG A 112 27.90 -8.85 18.76
CA ARG A 112 26.66 -9.43 19.29
C ARG A 112 25.69 -8.32 19.58
N ALA A 113 24.42 -8.52 19.25
CA ALA A 113 23.37 -7.62 19.68
C ALA A 113 22.21 -8.38 20.29
N ALA A 114 21.54 -7.73 21.23
CA ALA A 114 20.30 -8.19 21.80
C ALA A 114 19.28 -7.05 21.76
N ALA A 115 18.02 -7.38 21.57
CA ALA A 115 16.94 -6.43 21.73
C ALA A 115 15.76 -7.03 22.48
N ALA A 116 15.01 -6.15 23.12
CA ALA A 116 13.72 -6.45 23.73
C ALA A 116 12.72 -5.38 23.29
N TRP A 117 11.52 -5.81 22.93
CA TRP A 117 10.44 -4.92 22.51
C TRP A 117 9.10 -5.47 22.99
N THR A 118 8.06 -4.64 22.88
CA THR A 118 6.68 -5.05 23.11
C THR A 118 5.87 -4.74 21.88
N SER A 119 5.13 -5.72 21.36
CA SER A 119 4.22 -5.54 20.24
C SER A 119 2.85 -6.09 20.61
N ALA A 120 1.79 -5.31 20.41
CA ALA A 120 0.42 -5.68 20.80
C ALA A 120 0.30 -6.20 22.25
N GLY A 121 1.08 -5.63 23.18
CA GLY A 121 1.11 -6.04 24.59
C GLY A 121 1.95 -7.30 24.90
N VAL A 122 2.54 -7.93 23.89
CA VAL A 122 3.39 -9.13 24.04
C VAL A 122 4.85 -8.72 24.10
N GLN A 123 5.53 -9.06 25.20
CA GLN A 123 6.97 -8.89 25.32
C GLN A 123 7.70 -9.93 24.48
N SER A 124 8.72 -9.48 23.77
CA SER A 124 9.51 -10.28 22.86
C SER A 124 10.97 -9.84 22.94
N HIS A 125 11.88 -10.74 22.58
CA HIS A 125 13.31 -10.44 22.56
C HIS A 125 14.02 -11.22 21.46
N GLY A 126 15.20 -10.74 21.10
CA GLY A 126 16.05 -11.34 20.10
C GLY A 126 17.52 -11.21 20.48
N LEU A 127 18.31 -12.15 19.99
CA LEU A 127 19.76 -12.17 20.13
C LEU A 127 20.35 -12.55 18.78
N CYS A 128 21.34 -11.80 18.34
CA CYS A 128 22.09 -12.11 17.14
C CYS A 128 23.59 -12.04 17.36
N THR A 129 24.31 -12.89 16.63
CA THR A 129 25.77 -12.88 16.54
C THR A 129 26.17 -12.64 15.10
N LEU A 130 26.94 -11.58 14.88
CA LEU A 130 27.52 -11.20 13.61
C LEU A 130 28.96 -11.69 13.52
N GLN A 131 29.30 -12.33 12.40
CA GLN A 131 30.65 -12.79 12.09
C GLN A 131 30.99 -12.51 10.63
N PRO A 132 32.21 -12.04 10.33
CA PRO A 132 32.68 -11.97 8.96
C PRO A 132 33.00 -13.36 8.42
N GLN A 133 32.61 -13.65 7.19
CA GLN A 133 32.91 -14.89 6.47
C GLN A 133 33.46 -14.53 5.07
N GLY A 134 34.78 -14.41 4.98
CA GLY A 134 35.43 -13.90 3.76
C GLY A 134 35.07 -12.43 3.54
N GLN A 135 34.42 -12.13 2.41
CA GLN A 135 33.90 -10.79 2.11
C GLN A 135 32.47 -10.56 2.63
N LEU A 136 31.78 -11.63 3.05
CA LEU A 136 30.41 -11.57 3.54
C LEU A 136 30.39 -11.26 5.03
N LEU A 137 29.30 -10.63 5.45
CA LEU A 137 28.89 -10.54 6.84
C LEU A 137 27.73 -11.49 7.05
N VAL A 138 27.86 -12.41 8.02
CA VAL A 138 26.85 -13.40 8.34
C VAL A 138 26.39 -13.17 9.77
N GLU A 139 25.08 -13.04 9.94
CA GLU A 139 24.45 -12.90 11.24
C GLU A 139 23.53 -14.10 11.49
N GLU A 140 23.68 -14.73 12.66
CA GLU A 140 22.78 -15.77 13.14
C GLU A 140 21.94 -15.22 14.29
N CYS A 141 20.63 -15.34 14.18
CA CYS A 141 19.67 -14.78 15.13
C CYS A 141 18.74 -15.83 15.74
N SER A 142 18.34 -15.56 16.98
CA SER A 142 17.25 -16.24 17.67
C SER A 142 16.27 -15.21 18.22
N PHE A 143 14.98 -15.51 18.14
CA PHE A 143 13.89 -14.65 18.58
C PHE A 143 12.92 -15.44 19.45
N VAL A 144 12.40 -14.78 20.47
CA VAL A 144 11.25 -15.21 21.25
C VAL A 144 10.17 -14.18 21.06
N ILE A 145 9.07 -14.57 20.40
CA ILE A 145 7.93 -13.72 20.08
C ILE A 145 6.71 -14.25 20.86
N GLY A 146 6.47 -13.68 22.04
CA GLY A 146 5.54 -14.27 23.01
C GLY A 146 5.99 -15.68 23.42
N VAL A 147 5.29 -16.71 22.95
CA VAL A 147 5.60 -18.13 23.22
C VAL A 147 6.30 -18.83 22.05
N GLN A 148 6.48 -18.15 20.92
CA GLN A 148 7.06 -18.74 19.72
C GLN A 148 8.57 -18.52 19.69
N HIS A 149 9.30 -19.54 19.26
CA HIS A 149 10.72 -19.47 18.99
C HIS A 149 10.97 -19.49 17.49
N LEU A 150 11.80 -18.58 17.00
CA LEU A 150 12.17 -18.47 15.60
C LEU A 150 13.67 -18.21 15.51
N THR A 151 14.34 -18.77 14.50
CA THR A 151 15.74 -18.42 14.20
C THR A 151 15.86 -17.89 12.79
N SER A 152 16.95 -17.15 12.52
CA SER A 152 17.29 -16.75 11.15
C SER A 152 18.79 -16.76 10.92
N VAL A 153 19.14 -16.85 9.64
CA VAL A 153 20.48 -16.57 9.12
C VAL A 153 20.34 -15.41 8.15
N ASP A 154 21.19 -14.41 8.33
CA ASP A 154 21.19 -13.21 7.54
C ASP A 154 22.55 -13.04 6.89
N ILE A 155 22.54 -12.71 5.60
CA ILE A 155 23.77 -12.53 4.82
C ILE A 155 23.75 -11.14 4.23
N LEU A 156 24.79 -10.36 4.51
CA LEU A 156 25.08 -9.11 3.85
C LEU A 156 26.36 -9.28 3.05
N ASP A 157 26.26 -9.05 1.74
CA ASP A 157 27.40 -8.89 0.87
C ASP A 157 27.61 -7.39 0.63
N PRO A 158 28.64 -6.77 1.23
CA PRO A 158 28.91 -5.35 1.06
C PRO A 158 29.14 -4.94 -0.40
N ALA A 159 29.50 -5.87 -1.29
CA ALA A 159 29.78 -5.59 -2.70
C ALA A 159 28.53 -5.59 -3.59
N SER A 160 27.54 -6.46 -3.33
CA SER A 160 26.31 -6.57 -4.15
C SER A 160 25.18 -5.66 -3.69
N GLY A 161 25.28 -5.07 -2.51
CA GLY A 161 24.39 -4.01 -2.08
C GLY A 161 24.30 -3.86 -0.57
N SER A 162 23.83 -2.69 -0.13
CA SER A 162 23.60 -2.37 1.27
C SER A 162 22.32 -3.04 1.78
N ALA A 163 22.18 -4.37 1.74
CA ALA A 163 20.99 -5.05 2.24
C ALA A 163 21.26 -6.45 2.77
N TRP A 164 20.72 -6.75 3.95
CA TRP A 164 20.71 -8.09 4.52
C TRP A 164 19.68 -8.97 3.82
N GLN A 165 20.08 -10.19 3.50
CA GLN A 165 19.22 -11.26 3.04
C GLN A 165 18.93 -12.17 4.23
N ARG A 166 17.78 -12.00 4.87
CA ARG A 166 17.35 -12.81 6.01
C ARG A 166 16.55 -14.02 5.55
N THR A 167 16.93 -15.20 6.05
CA THR A 167 16.16 -16.43 5.90
C THR A 167 15.81 -16.98 7.27
N TYR A 168 14.52 -17.12 7.55
CA TYR A 168 14.02 -17.69 8.79
C TYR A 168 13.97 -19.22 8.74
N SER A 169 13.92 -19.86 9.92
CA SER A 169 13.85 -21.32 10.07
C SER A 169 12.61 -21.98 9.47
N ASP A 170 11.53 -21.21 9.22
CA ASP A 170 10.33 -21.69 8.53
C ASP A 170 10.39 -21.50 6.99
N GLY A 171 11.52 -21.03 6.46
CA GLY A 171 11.74 -20.80 5.03
C GLY A 171 11.38 -19.40 4.53
N THR A 172 10.78 -18.53 5.35
CA THR A 172 10.43 -17.16 4.93
C THR A 172 11.69 -16.33 4.69
N ARG A 173 11.68 -15.54 3.62
CA ARG A 173 12.80 -14.67 3.23
C ARG A 173 12.40 -13.20 3.24
N VAL A 174 13.30 -12.35 3.75
CA VAL A 174 13.08 -10.91 3.87
C VAL A 174 14.36 -10.17 3.49
N THR A 175 14.20 -9.06 2.78
CA THR A 175 15.31 -8.17 2.45
C THR A 175 15.27 -6.97 3.39
N ILE A 176 16.36 -6.75 4.13
CA ILE A 176 16.46 -5.64 5.09
C ILE A 176 17.49 -4.65 4.56
N ALA A 177 17.02 -3.52 4.05
CA ALA A 177 17.90 -2.49 3.49
C ALA A 177 18.70 -1.82 4.59
N VAL A 178 19.99 -1.63 4.37
CA VAL A 178 20.86 -0.74 5.15
C VAL A 178 20.74 0.65 4.53
N ALA A 179 20.34 1.64 5.32
CA ALA A 179 20.13 2.99 4.79
C ALA A 179 21.42 3.58 4.19
N PRO A 180 21.30 4.47 3.18
CA PRO A 180 22.45 5.18 2.62
C PRO A 180 23.25 5.89 3.72
N ASN A 181 24.57 5.70 3.73
CA ASN A 181 25.51 6.24 4.74
C ASN A 181 25.34 5.69 6.16
N GLY A 182 24.45 4.72 6.38
CA GLY A 182 24.31 4.01 7.64
C GLY A 182 25.32 2.87 7.74
N ALA A 183 25.76 2.56 8.96
CA ALA A 183 26.57 1.37 9.20
C ALA A 183 25.68 0.12 9.24
N ALA A 184 26.19 -1.00 8.72
CA ALA A 184 25.59 -2.30 8.95
C ALA A 184 25.74 -2.67 10.44
N ALA A 185 24.65 -3.07 11.07
CA ALA A 185 24.63 -3.49 12.47
C ALA A 185 23.80 -4.77 12.61
N PRO A 186 24.09 -5.61 13.62
CA PRO A 186 23.29 -6.79 13.91
C PRO A 186 21.81 -6.42 14.20
N ILE A 187 20.85 -7.22 13.73
CA ILE A 187 19.40 -6.93 13.71
C ILE A 187 18.61 -7.96 14.56
N PRO A 188 18.62 -7.86 15.90
CA PRO A 188 17.90 -8.73 16.84
C PRO A 188 16.39 -8.45 16.93
N PHE A 189 15.77 -8.07 15.82
CA PHE A 189 14.32 -7.89 15.66
C PHE A 189 13.84 -8.82 14.55
N PRO A 190 12.71 -9.53 14.69
CA PRO A 190 12.18 -10.44 13.68
C PRO A 190 11.48 -9.66 12.56
N VAL A 191 12.25 -8.88 11.80
CA VAL A 191 11.77 -8.03 10.71
C VAL A 191 10.96 -8.83 9.67
N GLY A 192 9.76 -8.35 9.34
CA GLY A 192 8.83 -9.02 8.43
C GLY A 192 7.96 -10.10 9.09
N ARG A 193 7.86 -10.10 10.43
CA ARG A 193 7.01 -10.98 11.24
C ARG A 193 6.03 -10.20 12.11
#